data_AF-A0A239HT31-F1
#
_entry.id   AF-A0A239HT31-F1
#
_cell.length_a   1.000
_cell.length_b   1.000
_cell.length_c   1.000
_cell.angle_alpha   90.00
_cell.angle_beta   90.00
_cell.angle_gamma   90.00
#
_symmetry.space_group_name_H-M   'P 1'
#
loop_
_entity.id
_entity.type
_entity.pdbx_description
1 polymer ?
#
loop_
_entity_poly.entity_id
_entity_poly.type
_entity_poly.pdbx_seq_one_letter_code
_entity_poly.pdbx_strand_id
1 'polypeptide(L)'
;MRIRIAAPALVTVGLLTALATAANATTAVAAVPAAPAPCAQQQLALMNAEDAIENVDAAPGVKAAYDALVKAGAVADVDKLSQKMAPNQLGAKMQALTPAETQALQAYNAAGDKYLQMRNAALAKAAPQRQNSREALRKCLRAHV
;
A
#
# COMPACT_ATOMS: atom_id res chain seq x y z
N MET A 1 37.92 -17.28 -61.68
CA MET A 1 37.73 -18.67 -61.19
C MET A 1 38.24 -18.76 -59.75
N ARG A 2 37.42 -19.31 -58.84
CA ARG A 2 37.70 -19.68 -57.42
C ARG A 2 37.87 -18.49 -56.45
N ILE A 3 36.82 -18.02 -55.78
CA ILE A 3 36.24 -18.52 -54.50
C ILE A 3 37.29 -18.85 -53.44
N ARG A 4 37.35 -18.04 -52.38
CA ARG A 4 37.57 -18.50 -51.01
C ARG A 4 36.55 -17.85 -50.09
N ILE A 5 35.74 -18.72 -49.49
CA ILE A 5 34.76 -18.48 -48.44
C ILE A 5 35.47 -18.76 -47.11
N ALA A 6 35.32 -17.85 -46.15
CA ALA A 6 35.38 -18.09 -44.70
C ALA A 6 34.59 -16.93 -44.07
N ALA A 7 33.27 -17.03 -43.98
CA ALA A 7 32.48 -17.63 -42.91
C ALA A 7 32.44 -16.78 -41.62
N PRO A 8 31.25 -16.65 -40.98
CA PRO A 8 30.83 -15.47 -40.22
C PRO A 8 30.76 -15.74 -38.70
N ALA A 9 30.83 -14.71 -37.86
CA ALA A 9 30.29 -14.80 -36.50
C ALA A 9 30.02 -13.41 -35.88
N LEU A 10 28.72 -13.13 -35.75
CA LEU A 10 28.06 -12.53 -34.58
C LEU A 10 28.41 -11.08 -34.21
N VAL A 11 27.63 -10.17 -34.80
CA VAL A 11 27.32 -8.85 -34.24
C VAL A 11 26.46 -9.06 -32.99
N THR A 12 27.07 -8.97 -31.80
CA THR A 12 26.32 -8.85 -30.55
C THR A 12 25.69 -7.46 -30.49
N VAL A 13 24.37 -7.46 -30.58
CA VAL A 13 23.47 -6.34 -30.35
C VAL A 13 23.66 -5.84 -28.92
N GLY A 14 24.43 -4.75 -28.75
CA GLY A 14 24.50 -3.98 -27.51
C GLY A 14 23.25 -3.13 -27.37
N LEU A 15 22.17 -3.72 -26.89
CA LEU A 15 20.91 -3.02 -26.61
C LEU A 15 21.00 -2.34 -25.24
N LEU A 16 20.93 -1.01 -25.27
CA LEU A 16 20.38 -0.07 -24.27
C LEU A 16 20.62 -0.33 -22.77
N THR A 17 21.25 0.65 -22.12
CA THR A 17 20.70 1.18 -20.87
C THR A 17 20.92 2.70 -20.82
N ALA A 18 19.86 3.40 -21.20
CA ALA A 18 19.76 4.85 -21.12
C ALA A 18 19.61 5.30 -19.66
N LEU A 19 20.29 6.41 -19.39
CA LEU A 19 20.13 7.33 -18.27
C LEU A 19 18.68 7.47 -17.79
N ALA A 20 18.44 7.28 -16.50
CA ALA A 20 17.31 7.88 -15.80
C ALA A 20 17.80 8.48 -14.48
N THR A 21 18.18 9.75 -14.56
CA THR A 21 18.25 10.66 -13.42
C THR A 21 16.85 10.91 -12.88
N ALA A 22 16.57 10.46 -11.66
CA ALA A 22 15.48 10.98 -10.84
C ALA A 22 16.08 11.46 -9.51
N ALA A 23 16.01 12.77 -9.31
CA ALA A 23 16.49 13.47 -8.13
C ALA A 23 15.48 13.39 -6.98
N ASN A 24 16.03 13.42 -5.76
CA ASN A 24 15.48 13.93 -4.51
C ASN A 24 14.30 13.21 -3.83
N ALA A 25 14.64 12.36 -2.86
CA ALA A 25 14.07 12.42 -1.50
C ALA A 25 15.00 11.69 -0.52
N THR A 26 16.13 12.29 -0.16
CA THR A 26 16.91 11.86 1.01
C THR A 26 16.18 12.34 2.26
N THR A 27 15.16 11.60 2.69
CA THR A 27 14.91 11.46 4.12
C THR A 27 16.08 10.65 4.67
N ALA A 28 16.77 11.19 5.67
CA ALA A 28 17.78 10.46 6.40
C ALA A 28 17.08 9.30 7.13
N VAL A 29 16.92 8.18 6.43
CA VAL A 29 16.56 6.91 7.03
C VAL A 29 17.74 6.58 7.93
N ALA A 30 17.53 6.60 9.24
CA ALA A 30 18.49 6.06 10.19
C ALA A 30 18.94 4.72 9.63
N ALA A 31 20.24 4.60 9.30
CA ALA A 31 20.77 3.43 8.63
C ALA A 31 20.42 2.20 9.48
N VAL A 32 19.39 1.47 9.05
CA VAL A 32 19.04 0.19 9.68
C VAL A 32 20.31 -0.64 9.55
N PRO A 33 20.88 -1.14 10.66
CA PRO A 33 22.10 -1.93 10.58
C PRO A 33 21.86 -3.05 9.58
N ALA A 34 22.67 -3.08 8.52
CA ALA A 34 22.57 -4.09 7.49
C ALA A 34 22.76 -5.45 8.18
N ALA A 35 21.80 -6.35 8.00
CA ALA A 35 21.93 -7.71 8.47
C ALA A 35 23.16 -8.34 7.79
N PRO A 36 23.83 -9.30 8.46
CA PRO A 36 24.90 -10.05 7.83
C PRO A 36 24.41 -10.66 6.50
N ALA A 37 25.29 -10.76 5.51
CA ALA A 37 24.97 -11.22 4.15
C ALA A 37 24.02 -12.44 4.07
N PRO A 38 24.14 -13.51 4.90
CA PRO A 38 23.19 -14.63 4.88
C PRO A 38 21.76 -14.30 5.35
N CYS A 39 21.54 -13.15 6.00
CA CYS A 39 20.27 -12.72 6.57
C CYS A 39 19.60 -11.55 5.82
N ALA A 40 20.26 -11.02 4.78
CA ALA A 40 19.77 -9.87 4.02
C ALA A 40 18.41 -10.13 3.36
N GLN A 41 18.15 -11.37 2.94
CA GLN A 41 16.88 -11.74 2.31
C GLN A 41 15.71 -11.72 3.31
N GLN A 42 15.91 -12.14 4.56
CA GLN A 42 14.91 -12.08 5.62
C GLN A 42 14.67 -10.65 6.08
N GLN A 43 15.70 -9.81 6.09
CA GLN A 43 15.56 -8.37 6.35
C GLN A 43 14.75 -7.68 5.26
N LEU A 44 15.04 -7.95 3.98
CA LEU A 44 14.27 -7.41 2.86
C LEU A 44 12.81 -7.86 2.90
N ALA A 45 12.55 -9.13 3.21
CA ALA A 45 11.19 -9.65 3.37
C ALA A 45 10.43 -8.93 4.50
N LEU A 46 11.10 -8.63 5.61
CA LEU A 46 10.52 -7.86 6.71
C LEU A 46 10.20 -6.43 6.28
N MET A 47 11.14 -5.74 5.63
CA MET A 47 10.93 -4.38 5.14
C MET A 47 9.77 -4.30 4.15
N ASN A 48 9.68 -5.24 3.21
CA ASN A 48 8.56 -5.31 2.26
C ASN A 48 7.21 -5.54 2.97
N ALA A 49 7.19 -6.33 4.05
CA ALA A 49 5.97 -6.54 4.83
C ALA A 49 5.59 -5.31 5.66
N GLU A 50 6.56 -4.55 6.15
CA GLU A 50 6.34 -3.29 6.86
C GLU A 50 5.82 -2.20 5.90
N ASP A 51 6.42 -2.08 4.72
CA ASP A 51 5.95 -1.20 3.65
C ASP A 51 4.52 -1.54 3.21
N ALA A 52 4.19 -2.84 3.07
CA ALA A 52 2.83 -3.26 2.72
C ALA A 52 1.79 -2.92 3.80
N ILE A 53 2.18 -2.84 5.08
CA ILE A 53 1.29 -2.42 6.18
C ILE A 53 1.12 -0.91 6.16
N GLU A 54 2.22 -0.16 5.99
CA GLU A 54 2.20 1.31 5.91
C GLU A 54 1.38 1.80 4.72
N ASN A 55 1.52 1.13 3.57
CA ASN A 55 0.83 1.45 2.34
C ASN A 55 -0.49 0.68 2.16
N VAL A 56 -1.10 0.17 3.23
CA VAL A 56 -2.32 -0.64 3.14
C VAL A 56 -3.48 0.14 2.51
N ASP A 57 -3.55 1.45 2.75
CA ASP A 57 -4.58 2.33 2.20
C ASP A 57 -4.36 2.64 0.70
N ALA A 58 -3.14 2.45 0.21
CA ALA A 58 -2.81 2.54 -1.21
C ALA A 58 -3.10 1.25 -1.99
N ALA A 59 -3.41 0.14 -1.30
CA ALA A 59 -3.75 -1.11 -1.97
C ALA A 59 -4.97 -0.90 -2.90
N PRO A 60 -4.97 -1.41 -4.16
CA PRO A 60 -5.98 -1.04 -5.17
C PRO A 60 -7.43 -1.20 -4.70
N GLY A 61 -7.74 -2.26 -3.96
CA GLY A 61 -9.08 -2.51 -3.42
C GLY A 61 -9.45 -1.61 -2.24
N VAL A 62 -8.49 -1.18 -1.44
CA VAL A 62 -8.69 -0.26 -0.31
C VAL A 62 -8.83 1.16 -0.83
N LYS A 63 -7.94 1.56 -1.75
CA LYS A 63 -8.00 2.87 -2.41
C LYS A 63 -9.31 3.06 -3.16
N ALA A 64 -9.78 2.07 -3.93
CA ALA A 64 -11.06 2.18 -4.62
C ALA A 64 -12.25 2.33 -3.63
N ALA A 65 -12.20 1.66 -2.49
CA ALA A 65 -13.20 1.80 -1.44
C ALA A 65 -13.11 3.17 -0.74
N TYR A 66 -11.91 3.70 -0.54
CA TYR A 66 -11.68 5.05 -0.03
C TYR A 66 -12.21 6.12 -0.99
N ASP A 67 -11.90 6.00 -2.29
CA ASP A 67 -12.40 6.93 -3.31
C ASP A 67 -13.94 6.90 -3.37
N ALA A 68 -14.57 5.73 -3.16
CA ALA A 68 -16.01 5.60 -3.06
C ALA A 68 -16.58 6.23 -1.78
N LEU A 69 -15.89 6.07 -0.64
CA LEU A 69 -16.23 6.72 0.63
C LEU A 69 -16.18 8.25 0.50
N VAL A 70 -15.13 8.80 -0.11
CA VAL A 70 -14.98 10.25 -0.36
C VAL A 70 -16.12 10.76 -1.24
N LYS A 71 -16.46 10.05 -2.33
CA LYS A 71 -17.60 10.40 -3.19
C LYS A 71 -18.92 10.36 -2.43
N ALA A 72 -19.16 9.32 -1.62
CA ALA A 72 -20.35 9.22 -0.80
C ALA A 72 -20.42 10.34 0.25
N GLY A 73 -19.27 10.72 0.82
CA GLY A 73 -19.16 11.80 1.80
C GLY A 73 -19.46 13.17 1.19
N ALA A 74 -19.00 13.39 -0.05
CA ALA A 74 -19.33 14.60 -0.81
C ALA A 74 -20.83 14.65 -1.18
N VAL A 75 -21.43 13.53 -1.58
CA VAL A 75 -22.88 13.43 -1.89
C VAL A 75 -23.72 13.65 -0.64
N ALA A 76 -23.29 13.09 0.50
CA ALA A 76 -23.97 13.27 1.78
C ALA A 76 -23.66 14.62 2.43
N ASP A 77 -22.73 15.40 1.88
CA ASP A 77 -22.27 16.66 2.45
C ASP A 77 -21.99 16.52 3.95
N VAL A 78 -21.23 15.47 4.31
CA VAL A 78 -21.00 15.04 5.71
C VAL A 78 -20.46 16.18 6.55
N ASP A 79 -19.64 17.07 5.97
CA ASP A 79 -19.17 18.27 6.64
C ASP A 79 -20.33 19.20 7.05
N LYS A 80 -21.28 19.49 6.14
CA LYS A 80 -22.47 20.28 6.50
C LYS A 80 -23.38 19.54 7.47
N LEU A 81 -23.53 18.22 7.34
CA LEU A 81 -24.30 17.41 8.27
C LEU A 81 -23.67 17.42 9.68
N SER A 82 -22.34 17.34 9.77
CA SER A 82 -21.60 17.37 11.03
C SER A 82 -21.67 18.73 11.73
N GLN A 83 -21.84 19.83 10.98
CA GLN A 83 -22.07 21.16 11.55
C GLN A 83 -23.50 21.34 12.06
N LYS A 84 -24.47 20.65 11.46
CA LYS A 84 -25.88 20.67 11.88
C LYS A 84 -26.16 19.74 13.07
N MET A 85 -25.36 18.69 13.24
CA MET A 85 -25.49 17.73 14.33
C MET A 85 -24.48 18.03 15.43
N ALA A 86 -24.88 17.95 16.70
CA ALA A 86 -23.90 17.96 17.77
C ALA A 86 -22.92 16.77 17.58
N PRO A 87 -21.61 16.94 17.83
CA PRO A 87 -20.58 15.93 17.55
C PRO A 87 -20.87 14.54 18.15
N ASN A 88 -21.67 14.50 19.22
CA ASN A 88 -22.03 13.29 19.95
C ASN A 88 -23.26 12.56 19.39
N GLN A 89 -23.96 13.13 18.40
CA GLN A 89 -25.21 12.59 17.83
C GLN A 89 -25.08 12.02 16.42
N LEU A 90 -23.90 12.11 15.78
CA LEU A 90 -23.62 11.42 14.51
C LEU A 90 -23.77 9.89 14.60
N GLY A 91 -23.78 9.31 15.82
CA GLY A 91 -24.00 7.88 16.07
C GLY A 91 -25.30 7.54 16.82
N ALA A 92 -26.06 8.52 17.32
CA ALA A 92 -27.22 8.26 18.18
C ALA A 92 -28.35 9.25 17.91
N LYS A 93 -29.30 8.82 17.07
CA LYS A 93 -30.60 9.46 16.79
C LYS A 93 -30.51 10.86 16.18
N MET A 94 -30.29 10.84 14.86
CA MET A 94 -30.58 11.92 13.91
C MET A 94 -31.89 12.65 14.26
N GLN A 95 -31.80 13.84 14.86
CA GLN A 95 -32.95 14.74 14.93
C GLN A 95 -33.17 15.33 13.52
N ALA A 96 -34.33 15.01 12.93
CA ALA A 96 -34.93 15.58 11.72
C ALA A 96 -33.98 15.80 10.52
N LEU A 97 -33.36 14.72 10.02
CA LEU A 97 -32.84 14.71 8.64
C LEU A 97 -33.99 14.54 7.65
N THR A 98 -33.85 15.15 6.48
CA THR A 98 -34.72 14.82 5.35
C THR A 98 -34.50 13.37 4.91
N PRO A 99 -35.48 12.74 4.23
CA PRO A 99 -35.30 11.41 3.64
C PRO A 99 -34.07 11.31 2.73
N ALA A 100 -33.76 12.39 1.99
CA ALA A 100 -32.60 12.46 1.10
C ALA A 100 -31.27 12.45 1.88
N GLU A 101 -31.15 13.27 2.93
CA GLU A 101 -29.93 13.30 3.76
C GLU A 101 -29.76 11.98 4.54
N THR A 102 -30.86 11.35 4.97
CA THR A 102 -30.83 10.03 5.61
C THR A 102 -30.29 8.95 4.66
N GLN A 103 -30.79 8.91 3.42
CA GLN A 103 -30.29 7.97 2.40
C GLN A 103 -28.82 8.23 2.07
N ALA A 104 -28.41 9.50 1.97
CA ALA A 104 -27.02 9.84 1.69
C ALA A 104 -26.08 9.43 2.83
N LEU A 105 -26.48 9.62 4.10
CA LEU A 105 -25.65 9.17 5.22
C LEU A 105 -25.61 7.64 5.34
N GLN A 106 -26.70 6.93 5.03
CA GLN A 106 -26.67 5.48 4.94
C GLN A 106 -25.69 4.99 3.86
N ALA A 107 -25.67 5.63 2.70
CA ALA A 107 -24.72 5.32 1.63
C ALA A 107 -23.27 5.62 2.05
N TYR A 108 -23.04 6.73 2.77
CA TYR A 108 -21.73 7.05 3.35
C TYR A 108 -21.26 6.00 4.36
N ASN A 109 -22.13 5.60 5.30
CA ASN A 109 -21.81 4.57 6.29
C ASN A 109 -21.52 3.21 5.62
N ALA A 110 -22.33 2.80 4.64
CA ALA A 110 -22.09 1.56 3.89
C ALA A 110 -20.76 1.59 3.10
N ALA A 111 -20.40 2.75 2.53
CA ALA A 111 -19.10 2.92 1.89
C ALA A 111 -17.95 2.87 2.91
N GLY A 112 -18.16 3.41 4.12
CA GLY A 112 -17.21 3.38 5.23
C GLY A 112 -16.96 1.97 5.73
N ASP A 113 -18.01 1.19 5.92
CA ASP A 113 -17.93 -0.23 6.31
C ASP A 113 -17.16 -1.04 5.26
N LYS A 114 -17.43 -0.80 3.97
CA LYS A 114 -16.70 -1.46 2.87
C LYS A 114 -15.23 -1.09 2.86
N TYR A 115 -14.89 0.18 3.07
CA TYR A 115 -13.50 0.62 3.20
C TYR A 115 -12.79 -0.07 4.37
N LEU A 116 -13.41 -0.09 5.56
CA LEU A 116 -12.85 -0.76 6.73
C LEU A 116 -12.68 -2.27 6.50
N GLN A 117 -13.65 -2.92 5.86
CA GLN A 117 -13.56 -4.34 5.51
C GLN A 117 -12.37 -4.61 4.60
N MET A 118 -12.20 -3.82 3.54
CA MET A 118 -11.09 -3.99 2.59
C MET A 118 -9.73 -3.72 3.24
N ARG A 119 -9.63 -2.67 4.05
CA ARG A 119 -8.41 -2.33 4.79
C ARG A 119 -8.04 -3.43 5.78
N ASN A 120 -9.01 -3.91 6.56
CA ASN A 120 -8.79 -5.00 7.51
C ASN A 120 -8.40 -6.30 6.81
N ALA A 121 -8.98 -6.60 5.65
CA ALA A 121 -8.60 -7.76 4.85
C ALA A 121 -7.17 -7.65 4.30
N ALA A 122 -6.74 -6.45 3.90
CA ALA A 122 -5.37 -6.19 3.46
C ALA A 122 -4.37 -6.29 4.62
N LEU A 123 -4.70 -5.71 5.78
CA LEU A 123 -3.91 -5.86 7.01
C LEU A 123 -3.79 -7.32 7.46
N ALA A 124 -4.88 -8.09 7.37
CA ALA A 124 -4.89 -9.51 7.73
C ALA A 124 -3.95 -10.36 6.86
N LYS A 125 -3.62 -9.91 5.64
CA LYS A 125 -2.63 -10.57 4.78
C LYS A 125 -1.20 -10.15 5.12
N ALA A 126 -0.98 -8.86 5.40
CA ALA A 126 0.35 -8.31 5.63
C ALA A 126 0.90 -8.59 7.05
N ALA A 127 0.04 -8.63 8.08
CA ALA A 127 0.47 -8.84 9.46
C ALA A 127 1.14 -10.21 9.71
N PRO A 128 0.60 -11.34 9.21
CA PRO A 128 1.28 -12.64 9.32
C PRO A 128 2.62 -12.64 8.57
N GLN A 129 2.70 -11.99 7.41
CA GLN A 129 3.92 -11.92 6.62
C GLN A 129 5.02 -11.14 7.37
N ARG A 130 4.67 -10.05 8.05
CA ARG A 130 5.59 -9.30 8.92
C ARG A 130 6.09 -10.18 10.07
N GLN A 131 5.18 -10.87 10.76
CA GLN A 131 5.55 -11.74 11.88
C GLN A 131 6.50 -12.86 11.44
N ASN A 132 6.15 -13.59 10.38
CA ASN A 132 6.95 -14.67 9.83
C ASN A 132 8.35 -14.19 9.40
N SER A 133 8.42 -13.03 8.74
CA SER A 133 9.69 -12.45 8.29
C SER A 133 10.56 -12.01 9.46
N ARG A 134 9.96 -11.46 10.52
CA ARG A 134 10.66 -11.08 11.76
C ARG A 134 11.22 -12.30 12.48
N GLU A 135 10.44 -13.37 12.58
CA GLU A 135 10.90 -14.63 13.18
C GLU A 135 12.02 -15.28 12.36
N ALA A 136 11.90 -15.28 11.03
CA ALA A 136 12.95 -15.78 10.13
C ALA A 136 14.24 -14.98 10.27
N LEU A 137 14.17 -13.65 10.31
CA LEU A 137 15.32 -12.79 10.54
C LEU A 137 15.96 -13.07 11.91
N ARG A 138 15.16 -13.20 12.97
CA ARG A 138 15.66 -13.51 14.31
C ARG A 138 16.39 -14.86 14.36
N LYS A 139 15.85 -15.88 13.70
CA LYS A 139 16.49 -17.21 13.60
C LYS A 139 17.81 -17.12 12.83
N CYS A 140 17.82 -16.41 11.70
CA CYS A 140 19.03 -16.21 10.91
C CYS A 140 20.13 -15.49 11.71
N LEU A 141 19.79 -14.38 12.37
CA LEU A 141 20.75 -13.65 13.20
C LEU A 141 21.33 -14.53 14.32
N ARG A 142 20.50 -15.31 15.02
CA ARG A 142 20.98 -16.25 16.05
C ARG A 142 21.90 -17.35 15.53
N ALA A 143 21.81 -17.71 14.25
CA ALA A 143 22.67 -18.73 13.65
C ALA A 143 24.05 -18.18 13.24
N HIS A 144 24.20 -16.85 13.24
CA HIS A 144 25.37 -16.14 12.73
C HIS A 144 25.95 -15.11 13.71
N VAL A 145 25.53 -15.16 14.99
CA VAL A 145 26.07 -14.44 16.14
C VAL A 145 26.73 -15.46 17.05
#